data_AF-A0A059B3C8-F1
#
_entry.id   AF-A0A059B3C8-F1
#
_cell.length_a   1.000
_cell.length_b   1.000
_cell.length_c   1.000
_cell.angle_alpha   90.00
_cell.angle_beta   90.00
_cell.angle_gamma   90.00
#
_symmetry.space_group_name_H-M   'P 1'
#
loop_
_entity.id
_entity.type
_entity.pdbx_description
1 polymer ?
#
loop_
_entity_poly.entity_id
_entity_poly.type
_entity_poly.pdbx_seq_one_letter_code
_entity_poly.pdbx_strand_id
1 'polypeptide(L)' 'MFKRFSSEEVSAQNQVKASVQCKIWQSIAEEYPGLEPVLDDLLPKRSPLIVAKCQNHLNLVLVNNVPSLFQHP' A
#
# COMPACT_ATOMS: atom_id res chain seq x y z
N MET A 1 -2.21 16.02 5.84
CA MET A 1 -2.04 14.55 5.75
C MET A 1 -0.60 14.06 5.82
N PHE A 2 0.45 14.87 5.56
CA PHE A 2 1.86 14.47 5.82
C PHE A 2 2.73 15.67 6.22
N LYS A 3 2.25 16.55 7.12
CA LYS A 3 2.87 17.87 7.36
C LYS A 3 4.26 17.77 8.04
N ARG A 4 4.60 16.62 8.65
CA ARG A 4 5.89 16.33 9.32
C ARG A 4 6.29 14.84 9.20
N PHE A 5 5.93 14.18 8.10
CA PHE A 5 6.26 12.76 7.93
C PHE A 5 7.78 12.57 7.86
N SER A 6 8.33 11.93 8.88
CA SER A 6 9.76 11.72 9.07
C SER A 6 10.02 10.21 9.13
N SER A 7 11.23 9.75 8.77
CA SER A 7 11.59 8.32 8.79
C SER A 7 11.37 7.67 10.17
N GLU A 8 11.38 8.47 11.24
CA GLU A 8 11.14 8.07 12.63
C GLU A 8 9.69 7.63 12.89
N GLU A 9 8.74 8.06 12.07
CA GLU A 9 7.32 7.68 12.20
C GLU A 9 7.04 6.29 11.62
N VAL A 10 7.98 5.70 10.86
CA VAL A 10 7.85 4.33 10.34
C VAL A 10 8.27 3.32 11.41
N SER A 11 7.29 2.69 12.04
CA SER A 11 7.54 1.71 13.10
C SER A 11 8.02 0.36 12.57
N ALA A 12 7.52 -0.09 11.42
CA ALA A 12 7.92 -1.35 10.82
C ALA A 12 7.62 -1.40 9.32
N GLN A 13 8.47 -2.08 8.55
CA GLN A 13 8.21 -2.40 7.16
C GLN A 13 8.02 -3.91 7.03
N ASN A 14 6.87 -4.35 6.53
CA ASN A 14 6.56 -5.76 6.38
C ASN A 14 6.28 -6.07 4.91
N GLN A 15 6.97 -7.06 4.35
CA GLN A 15 6.61 -7.56 3.03
C GLN A 15 5.25 -8.25 3.09
N VAL A 16 4.36 -7.84 2.21
CA VAL A 16 3.01 -8.33 2.12
C VAL A 16 3.02 -9.72 1.48
N LYS A 17 2.35 -10.68 2.12
CA LYS A 17 2.12 -12.00 1.53
C LYS A 17 1.07 -11.90 0.42
N ALA A 18 1.17 -12.77 -0.58
CA ALA A 18 0.25 -12.79 -1.73
C ALA A 18 -1.24 -12.74 -1.35
N SER A 19 -1.64 -13.41 -0.27
CA SER A 19 -3.04 -13.38 0.22
C SER A 19 -3.50 -11.97 0.63
N VAL A 20 -2.65 -11.20 1.31
CA VAL A 20 -2.98 -9.81 1.71
C VAL A 20 -2.93 -8.88 0.49
N GLN A 21 -2.01 -9.11 -0.44
CA GLN A 21 -1.97 -8.39 -1.71
C GLN A 21 -3.27 -8.57 -2.50
N CYS A 22 -3.79 -9.80 -2.61
CA CYS A 22 -5.09 -10.04 -3.24
C CYS A 22 -6.25 -9.30 -2.54
N LYS A 23 -6.24 -9.22 -1.21
CA LYS A 23 -7.26 -8.47 -0.45
C LYS A 23 -7.19 -6.97 -0.71
N ILE A 24 -6.00 -6.38 -0.71
CA ILE A 24 -5.79 -4.96 -1.03
C ILE A 24 -6.30 -4.68 -2.44
N TRP A 25 -5.96 -5.56 -3.39
CA TRP A 25 -6.43 -5.51 -4.76
C TRP A 25 -7.96 -5.54 -4.89
N GLN A 26 -8.62 -6.47 -4.20
CA GLN A 26 -10.08 -6.54 -4.19
C GLN A 26 -10.70 -5.28 -3.59
N SER A 27 -10.19 -4.79 -2.45
CA SER A 27 -10.68 -3.57 -1.82
C SER A 27 -10.61 -2.36 -2.76
N ILE A 28 -9.51 -2.20 -3.49
CA ILE A 28 -9.34 -1.07 -4.42
C ILE A 28 -10.22 -1.26 -5.66
N ALA A 29 -10.35 -2.48 -6.18
CA ALA A 29 -11.23 -2.75 -7.32
C ALA A 29 -12.72 -2.52 -6.97
N GLU A 30 -13.12 -2.84 -5.74
CA GLU A 30 -14.46 -2.57 -5.20
C GLU A 30 -14.71 -1.07 -5.01
N GLU A 31 -13.73 -0.33 -4.46
CA GLU A 31 -13.86 1.13 -4.26
C GLU A 31 -13.73 1.92 -5.57
N TYR A 32 -12.87 1.47 -6.49
CA TYR A 32 -12.51 2.16 -7.72
C TYR A 32 -12.52 1.18 -8.92
N PRO A 33 -13.69 0.74 -9.40
CA PRO A 33 -13.78 -0.20 -10.51
C PRO A 33 -13.17 0.35 -11.81
N GLY A 34 -13.16 1.67 -12.00
CA GLY A 34 -12.50 2.30 -13.16
C GLY A 34 -10.96 2.25 -13.11
N LEU A 35 -10.39 1.85 -11.97
CA LEU A 35 -8.95 1.81 -11.75
C LEU A 35 -8.34 0.43 -12.06
N GLU A 36 -9.15 -0.63 -12.21
CA GLU A 36 -8.71 -1.98 -12.61
C GLU A 36 -7.63 -2.02 -13.71
N PRO A 37 -7.79 -1.32 -14.85
CA PRO A 37 -6.82 -1.41 -15.94
C PRO A 37 -5.46 -0.78 -15.62
N VAL A 38 -5.39 0.20 -14.72
CA VAL A 38 -4.14 0.85 -14.30
C VAL A 38 -3.59 0.29 -12.99
N LEU A 39 -4.41 -0.47 -12.27
CA LEU A 39 -4.05 -1.11 -11.00
C LEU A 39 -2.95 -2.17 -11.21
N ASP A 40 -2.93 -2.86 -12.36
CA ASP A 40 -1.90 -3.86 -12.67
C ASP A 40 -0.54 -3.19 -12.94
N ASP A 41 -0.55 -1.95 -13.44
CA ASP A 41 0.65 -1.12 -13.61
C ASP A 41 1.11 -0.50 -12.27
N LEU A 42 0.17 -0.08 -11.42
CA LEU A 42 0.46 0.54 -10.12
C LEU A 42 0.89 -0.47 -9.06
N LEU A 43 0.26 -1.65 -9.02
CA LEU A 43 0.45 -2.70 -8.01
C LEU A 43 0.69 -4.06 -8.69
N PRO A 44 1.82 -4.27 -9.37
CA PRO A 44 2.05 -5.49 -10.14
C PRO A 44 1.90 -6.73 -9.25
N LYS A 45 1.03 -7.66 -9.66
CA LYS A 45 0.78 -8.92 -8.91
C LYS A 45 2.04 -9.77 -8.69
N ARG A 46 3.09 -9.55 -9.50
CA ARG A 46 4.39 -10.25 -9.40
C ARG A 46 5.42 -9.50 -8.55
N SER A 47 5.21 -8.22 -8.26
CA SER A 47 6.16 -7.44 -7.49
C SER A 47 5.93 -7.60 -5.98
N PRO A 48 7.00 -7.66 -5.19
CA PRO A 48 6.88 -7.66 -3.75
C PRO A 48 6.29 -6.33 -3.28
N LEU A 49 5.10 -6.39 -2.68
CA LEU A 49 4.51 -5.26 -1.95
C LEU A 49 5.13 -5.18 -0.56
N ILE A 50 5.41 -3.98 -0.10
CA ILE A 50 5.87 -3.71 1.26
C ILE A 50 4.88 -2.77 1.92
N VAL A 51 4.39 -3.14 3.10
CA VAL A 51 3.58 -2.24 3.92
C VAL A 51 4.43 -1.66 5.04
N ALA A 52 4.66 -0.37 4.98
CA ALA A 52 5.26 0.40 6.06
C ALA A 52 4.16 0.84 7.03
N LYS A 53 4.20 0.28 8.24
CA LYS A 53 3.36 0.68 9.36
C LYS A 53 3.96 1.92 9.99
N CYS A 54 3.17 2.98 10.03
CA CYS A 54 3.53 4.24 10.63
C CYS A 54 2.82 4.42 11.98
N GLN A 55 3.33 5.34 12.79
CA GLN A 55 2.65 5.83 13.98
C GLN A 55 1.29 6.45 13.58
N ASN A 56 0.26 6.36 14.44
CA ASN A 56 -1.15 6.70 14.17
C ASN A 56 -1.95 5.71 13.29
N HIS A 57 -1.61 4.42 13.29
CA HIS A 57 -2.35 3.38 12.54
C HIS A 57 -2.38 3.61 11.01
N LEU A 58 -1.46 4.42 10.49
CA LEU A 58 -1.33 4.68 9.07
C LEU A 58 -0.51 3.57 8.43
N ASN A 59 -1.05 2.94 7.38
CA ASN A 59 -0.38 1.90 6.62
C ASN A 59 -0.03 2.43 5.24
N LEU A 60 1.25 2.51 4.91
CA LEU A 60 1.72 2.88 3.58
C LEU A 60 2.01 1.62 2.78
N VAL A 61 1.40 1.50 1.61
CA VAL A 61 1.70 0.44 0.64
C VAL A 61 2.74 0.96 -0.33
N LEU A 62 3.91 0.34 -0.31
CA LEU A 62 5.02 0.59 -1.22
C LEU A 62 5.12 -0.56 -2.24
N VAL A 63 5.36 -0.17 -3.48
CA VAL A 63 5.57 -1.07 -4.61
C VAL A 63 6.90 -0.71 -5.22
N ASN A 64 7.84 -1.65 -5.34
CA ASN A 64 9.19 -1.39 -5.85
C ASN A 64 9.88 -0.19 -5.13
N ASN A 65 9.69 -0.07 -3.81
CA ASN A 65 10.16 1.05 -2.98
C ASN A 65 9.54 2.43 -3.29
N VAL A 66 8.49 2.49 -4.11
CA VAL A 66 7.72 3.72 -4.37
C VAL A 66 6.40 3.65 -3.59
N PRO A 67 6.11 4.64 -2.71
CA PRO A 67 4.84 4.70 -2.00
C PRO A 67 3.72 4.96 -3.02
N SER A 68 2.85 3.97 -3.19
CA SER A 68 1.77 4.02 -4.19
C SER A 68 0.42 4.33 -3.55
N LEU A 69 0.17 3.80 -2.35
CA LEU A 69 -1.10 3.95 -1.65
C LEU A 69 -0.90 4.10 -0.14
N PHE A 70 -1.87 4.70 0.52
CA PHE A 70 -1.94 4.79 1.96
C PHE A 70 -3.34 4.40 2.44
N GLN A 71 -3.40 3.65 3.52
CA GLN A 71 -4.64 3.30 4.21
C GLN A 71 -4.58 3.93 5.60
N HIS A 72 -5.55 4.79 5.89
CA HIS A 72 -5.85 5.26 7.24
C HIS A 72 -7.20 4.66 7.68
N PRO A 73 -7.37 4.34 8.98
CA PRO A 73 -8.67 3.97 9.51
C PRO A 73 -9.66 5.15 9.52
#